data_AF-A0A327VE31-F1
#
_entry.id   AF-A0A327VE31-F1
#
_cell.length_a   1.000
_cell.length_b   1.000
_cell.length_c   1.000
_cell.angle_alpha   90.00
_cell.angle_beta   90.00
_cell.angle_gamma   90.00
#
_symmetry.space_group_name_H-M   'P 1'
#
loop_
_entity.id
_entity.type
_entity.pdbx_description
1 polymer ?
#
loop_
_entity_poly.entity_id
_entity_poly.type
_entity_poly.pdbx_seq_one_letter_code
_entity_poly.pdbx_strand_id
1 'polypeptide(L)'
;MKRRIQTDHMQVAGNCRQQPGEWQHVRAVATDDYGRKEVWRIEGTYRLAAYEPAGAFEARTRQRDMDTAVEARWLGPDVEHRLRRTANTTDTTTTRTGGAS
;
A
#
# COMPACT_ATOMS: atom_id res chain seq x y z
N MET A 1 13.41 -21.55 -18.32
CA MET A 1 12.47 -20.84 -17.41
C MET A 1 13.04 -19.46 -17.09
N LYS A 2 12.37 -18.36 -17.49
CA LYS A 2 12.78 -17.00 -17.09
C LYS A 2 12.49 -16.81 -15.60
N ARG A 3 13.51 -16.48 -14.81
CA ARG A 3 13.39 -16.18 -13.37
C ARG A 3 12.47 -14.96 -13.22
N ARG A 4 11.34 -15.11 -12.53
CA ARG A 4 10.49 -13.97 -12.18
C ARG A 4 11.31 -13.10 -11.22
N ILE A 5 11.64 -11.88 -11.63
CA ILE A 5 12.23 -10.90 -10.71
C ILE A 5 11.12 -10.57 -9.70
N GLN A 6 11.35 -10.97 -8.44
CA GLN A 6 10.47 -10.63 -7.34
C GLN A 6 10.74 -9.18 -6.96
N THR A 7 9.70 -8.36 -6.90
CA THR A 7 9.82 -6.96 -6.47
C THR A 7 10.13 -6.90 -4.98
N ASP A 8 11.15 -6.12 -4.61
CA ASP A 8 11.40 -5.78 -3.22
C ASP A 8 10.48 -4.62 -2.80
N HIS A 9 9.34 -4.98 -2.23
CA HIS A 9 8.34 -3.99 -1.79
C HIS A 9 8.82 -3.16 -0.60
N MET A 10 9.72 -3.70 0.24
CA MET A 10 10.26 -2.95 1.39
C MET A 10 11.14 -1.81 0.90
N GLN A 11 12.02 -2.09 -0.07
CA GLN A 11 12.85 -1.07 -0.68
C GLN A 11 12.01 0.00 -1.39
N VAL A 12 11.03 -0.39 -2.20
CA VAL A 12 10.16 0.55 -2.93
C VAL A 12 9.38 1.44 -1.95
N ALA A 13 8.76 0.86 -0.92
CA ALA A 13 8.02 1.64 0.07
C ALA A 13 8.94 2.56 0.89
N GLY A 14 10.18 2.15 1.15
CA GLY A 14 11.22 3.00 1.74
C GLY A 14 11.53 4.22 0.87
N ASN A 15 11.72 4.02 -0.42
CA ASN A 15 11.97 5.11 -1.38
C ASN A 15 10.78 6.09 -1.44
N CYS A 16 9.55 5.59 -1.45
CA CYS A 16 8.35 6.44 -1.39
C CYS A 16 8.30 7.29 -0.11
N ARG A 17 8.71 6.73 1.04
CA ARG A 17 8.75 7.49 2.31
C ARG A 17 9.84 8.56 2.33
N GLN A 18 10.94 8.35 1.62
CA GLN A 18 11.99 9.36 1.45
C GLN A 18 11.55 10.53 0.56
N GLN A 19 10.55 10.33 -0.31
CA GLN A 19 10.05 11.32 -1.26
C GLN A 19 8.50 11.36 -1.22
N PRO A 20 7.90 11.95 -0.17
CA PRO A 20 6.45 11.96 0.00
C PRO A 20 5.75 12.68 -1.17
N GLY A 21 4.66 12.11 -1.66
CA GLY A 21 3.88 12.65 -2.79
C GLY A 21 4.41 12.29 -4.18
N GLU A 22 5.66 11.84 -4.29
CA GLU A 22 6.28 11.45 -5.56
C GLU A 22 5.93 10.02 -5.98
N TRP A 23 5.62 9.86 -7.26
CA TRP A 23 5.28 8.55 -7.84
C TRP A 23 6.55 7.74 -8.11
N GLN A 24 6.67 6.59 -7.47
CA GLN A 24 7.78 5.66 -7.65
C GLN A 24 7.33 4.42 -8.44
N HIS A 25 8.20 3.91 -9.29
CA HIS A 25 7.94 2.67 -10.02
C HIS A 25 8.07 1.46 -9.11
N VAL A 26 7.02 0.63 -9.06
CA VAL A 26 7.01 -0.62 -8.28
C VAL A 26 7.47 -1.78 -9.15
N ARG A 27 6.81 -1.96 -10.30
CA ARG A 27 7.13 -3.00 -11.29
C ARG A 27 6.35 -2.78 -12.58
N ALA A 28 6.82 -3.40 -13.66
CA ALA A 28 6.03 -3.61 -14.87
C ALA A 28 5.37 -5.00 -14.85
N VAL A 29 4.17 -5.09 -15.42
CA VAL A 29 3.42 -6.34 -15.60
C VAL A 29 2.85 -6.42 -17.01
N ALA A 30 2.60 -7.64 -17.50
CA ALA A 30 2.24 -7.86 -18.90
C ALA A 30 0.85 -7.34 -19.29
N THR A 31 -0.08 -7.20 -18.34
CA THR A 31 -1.45 -6.76 -18.62
C THR A 31 -1.99 -5.84 -17.54
N ASP A 32 -2.96 -5.01 -17.92
CA ASP A 32 -3.64 -4.09 -17.01
C ASP A 32 -4.29 -4.80 -15.83
N ASP A 33 -4.87 -5.98 -16.05
CA ASP A 33 -5.51 -6.78 -14.99
C ASP A 33 -4.53 -7.19 -13.90
N TYR A 34 -3.30 -7.57 -14.26
CA TYR A 34 -2.25 -7.83 -13.27
C TYR A 34 -1.86 -6.54 -12.54
N GLY A 35 -1.84 -5.41 -13.25
CA GLY A 35 -1.50 -4.11 -12.68
C GLY A 35 -2.53 -3.68 -11.64
N ARG A 36 -3.82 -3.79 -11.97
CA ARG A 36 -4.93 -3.50 -11.06
C ARG A 36 -4.85 -4.37 -9.80
N LYS A 37 -4.61 -5.68 -9.95
CA LYS A 37 -4.47 -6.58 -8.79
C LYS A 37 -3.33 -6.16 -7.86
N GLU A 38 -2.22 -5.65 -8.41
CA GLU A 38 -1.12 -5.12 -7.60
C GLU A 38 -1.48 -3.79 -6.94
N VAL A 39 -2.15 -2.87 -7.65
CA VAL A 39 -2.68 -1.63 -7.06
C VAL A 39 -3.57 -1.93 -5.85
N TRP A 40 -4.53 -2.85 -6.00
CA TRP A 40 -5.41 -3.27 -4.90
C TRP A 40 -4.65 -3.85 -3.68
N ARG A 41 -3.48 -4.46 -3.88
CA ARG A 41 -2.64 -4.99 -2.79
C ARG A 41 -1.85 -3.90 -2.08
N ILE A 42 -1.45 -2.85 -2.80
CA ILE A 42 -0.69 -1.73 -2.25
C ILE A 42 -1.61 -0.79 -1.47
N GLU A 43 -2.78 -0.46 -2.04
CA GLU A 43 -3.74 0.46 -1.41
C GLU A 43 -4.54 -0.22 -0.29
N GLY A 44 -4.87 -1.50 -0.48
CA GLY A 44 -5.72 -2.26 0.42
C GLY A 44 -5.01 -2.92 1.60
N THR A 45 -5.80 -3.56 2.46
CA THR A 45 -5.37 -4.24 3.71
C THR A 45 -4.64 -5.58 3.48
N TYR A 46 -4.35 -5.96 2.23
CA TYR A 46 -3.83 -7.29 1.93
C TYR A 46 -2.29 -7.37 2.09
N ARG A 47 -1.85 -7.82 3.27
CA ARG A 47 -0.60 -8.55 3.60
C ARG A 47 0.76 -8.00 3.12
N LEU A 48 0.83 -6.88 2.41
CA LEU A 48 2.11 -6.24 2.10
C LEU A 48 2.48 -5.29 3.23
N ALA A 49 3.12 -5.84 4.27
CA ALA A 49 3.58 -5.11 5.45
C ALA A 49 4.37 -3.82 5.11
N ALA A 50 5.05 -3.80 3.95
CA ALA A 50 5.77 -2.63 3.44
C ALA A 50 4.90 -1.36 3.29
N TYR A 51 3.63 -1.53 2.94
CA TYR A 51 2.69 -0.44 2.65
C TYR A 51 1.69 -0.17 3.77
N GLU A 52 1.93 -0.71 4.97
CA GLU A 52 1.10 -0.40 6.12
C GLU A 52 1.32 1.04 6.63
N PRO A 53 0.28 1.66 7.22
CA PRO A 53 -1.10 1.18 7.31
C PRO A 53 -1.86 1.28 5.98
N ALA A 54 -2.92 0.48 5.81
CA ALA A 54 -3.78 0.56 4.62
C ALA A 54 -4.27 2.00 4.38
N GLY A 55 -4.18 2.46 3.14
CA GLY A 55 -4.47 3.85 2.76
C GLY A 55 -3.35 4.86 3.02
N ALA A 56 -2.19 4.47 3.56
CA ALA A 56 -1.02 5.37 3.64
C ALA A 56 -0.35 5.58 2.27
N PHE A 57 -0.60 4.68 1.34
CA PHE A 57 -0.09 4.73 -0.02
C PHE A 57 -1.25 4.83 -1.00
N GLU A 58 -1.00 5.56 -2.09
CA GLU A 58 -1.83 5.55 -3.29
C GLU A 58 -1.06 4.79 -4.37
N ALA A 59 -1.76 3.99 -5.17
CA ALA A 59 -1.16 3.26 -6.27
C ALA A 59 -2.00 3.38 -7.53
N ARG A 60 -1.34 3.28 -8.68
CA ARG A 60 -2.03 3.34 -9.98
C ARG A 60 -1.35 2.47 -11.01
N THR A 61 -2.11 2.11 -12.04
CA THR A 61 -1.54 1.59 -13.28
C THR A 61 -1.28 2.73 -14.26
N ARG A 62 -0.21 2.58 -15.04
CA ARG A 62 0.09 3.43 -16.18
C ARG A 62 0.41 2.53 -17.37
N GLN A 63 -0.42 2.60 -18.41
CA GLN A 63 -0.15 1.87 -19.65
C GLN A 63 1.11 2.42 -20.32
N ARG A 64 1.96 1.51 -20.79
CA ARG A 64 3.15 1.76 -21.61
C ARG A 64 3.06 0.91 -22.87
N ASP A 65 3.90 1.20 -23.86
CA ASP A 65 3.82 0.60 -25.19
C ASP A 65 3.84 -0.94 -25.21
N MET A 66 4.49 -1.57 -24.22
CA MET A 66 4.64 -3.03 -24.16
C MET A 66 4.22 -3.65 -22.82
N ASP A 67 3.87 -2.84 -21.82
CA ASP A 67 3.54 -3.31 -20.48
C ASP A 67 2.64 -2.33 -19.73
N THR A 68 2.17 -2.76 -18.57
CA THR A 68 1.51 -1.90 -17.59
C THR A 68 2.45 -1.65 -16.43
N ALA A 69 2.85 -0.40 -16.23
CA ALA A 69 3.61 0.00 -15.06
C ALA A 69 2.68 0.15 -13.85
N VAL A 70 3.10 -0.38 -12.72
CA VAL A 70 2.51 -0.11 -11.41
C VAL A 70 3.38 0.93 -10.72
N GLU A 71 2.75 2.02 -10.32
CA GLU A 71 3.38 3.13 -9.60
C GLU A 71 2.71 3.27 -8.24
N ALA A 72 3.48 3.68 -7.23
CA ALA A 72 2.96 3.97 -5.89
C ALA A 72 3.59 5.25 -5.35
N ARG A 73 2.86 5.97 -4.51
CA ARG A 73 3.38 7.10 -3.74
C ARG A 73 2.93 7.01 -2.31
N TRP A 74 3.77 7.50 -1.40
CA TRP A 74 3.38 7.67 -0.01
C TRP A 74 2.71 9.03 0.18
N LEU A 75 1.56 9.05 0.87
CA LEU A 75 0.77 10.27 1.06
C LEU A 75 1.31 11.19 2.16
N GLY A 76 2.34 10.73 2.90
CA GLY A 76 3.02 11.51 3.91
C GLY A 76 2.69 11.12 5.36
N PRO A 77 3.44 11.67 6.32
CA PRO A 77 3.38 11.26 7.72
C PRO A 77 2.04 11.59 8.38
N ASP A 78 1.40 12.69 8.01
CA ASP A 78 0.13 13.12 8.60
C ASP A 78 -1.01 12.15 8.30
N VAL A 79 -1.07 11.67 7.05
CA VAL A 79 -2.06 10.68 6.63
C VAL A 79 -1.83 9.36 7.36
N GLU A 80 -0.57 8.89 7.40
CA GLU A 80 -0.21 7.67 8.10
C GLU A 80 -0.52 7.74 9.60
N HIS A 81 -0.15 8.83 10.27
CA HIS A 81 -0.41 9.03 11.69
C HIS A 81 -1.92 9.07 11.98
N ARG A 82 -2.71 9.75 11.14
CA ARG A 82 -4.17 9.74 11.25
C ARG A 82 -4.73 8.32 11.16
N LEU A 83 -4.29 7.52 10.19
CA LEU A 83 -4.75 6.15 9.98
C LEU A 83 -4.41 5.23 11.17
N ARG A 84 -3.20 5.37 11.73
CA ARG A 84 -2.78 4.61 12.92
C ARG A 84 -3.60 5.00 14.17
N ARG A 85 -3.93 6.28 14.35
CA ARG A 85 -4.79 6.73 15.47
C ARG A 85 -6.21 6.19 15.36
N THR A 86 -6.77 6.16 14.15
CA THR A 86 -8.11 5.60 13.93
C THR A 86 -8.16 4.10 14.22
N ALA A 87 -7.11 3.34 13.85
CA ALA A 87 -7.04 1.91 14.13
C ALA A 87 -7.03 1.62 15.64
N ASN A 88 -6.24 2.36 16.42
CA ASN A 88 -6.13 2.16 17.88
C ASN A 88 -7.39 2.60 18.65
N THR A 89 -8.21 3.50 18.09
CA THR A 89 -9.43 3.99 18.74
C THR A 89 -10.54 2.93 18.75
N THR A 90 -10.60 2.09 17.71
CA THR A 90 -11.61 1.04 17.57
C THR A 90 -11.47 -0.06 18.63
N ASP A 91 -10.25 -0.39 19.05
CA ASP A 91 -10.00 -1.44 20.06
C ASP A 91 -10.45 -1.06 21.48
N THR A 92 -10.58 0.23 21.80
CA THR A 92 -10.89 0.66 23.18
C THR A 92 -12.39 0.71 23.48
N THR A 93 -13.27 0.65 22.46
CA THR A 93 -14.71 0.85 22.65
C THR A 93 -15.46 -0.46 23.01
N THR A 94 -14.88 -1.63 22.77
CA THR A 94 -15.58 -2.92 22.94
C THR A 94 -15.51 -3.51 24.36
N THR A 95 -14.63 -3.06 25.24
CA THR A 95 -14.41 -3.73 26.55
C THR A 95 -15.19 -3.10 27.73
N ARG A 96 -16.19 -2.24 27.51
CA ARG A 96 -16.93 -1.58 28.60
C ARG A 96 -18.44 -1.81 28.56
N THR A 97 -18.89 -3.06 28.40
CA THR A 97 -20.29 -3.45 28.67
C THR A 97 -20.35 -4.92 29.09
N GLY A 98 -20.04 -5.20 30.35
CA GLY A 98 -20.08 -6.57 30.89
C GLY A 98 -19.76 -6.59 32.37
N GLY A 99 -20.60 -5.93 33.17
CA GLY A 99 -20.40 -5.81 34.62
C GLY A 99 -21.66 -5.33 35.31
N ALA A 100 -22.77 -6.06 35.13
CA ALA A 100 -23.93 -5.96 36.01
C ALA A 100 -24.74 -7.25 35.90
N SER A 101 -24.53 -8.17 36.84
CA SER A 101 -25.52 -9.13 37.34
C SER A 101 -24.94 -9.78 38.59
#